data_AF-A0A7X7QWQ6-F1
#
_entry.id   AF-A0A7X7QWQ6-F1
#
_cell.length_a   1.000
_cell.length_b   1.000
_cell.length_c   1.000
_cell.angle_alpha   90.00
_cell.angle_beta   90.00
_cell.angle_gamma   90.00
#
_symmetry.space_group_name_H-M   'P 1'
#
loop_
_entity.id
_entity.type
_entity.pdbx_description
1 polymer ?
#
loop_
_entity_poly.entity_id
_entity_poly.type
_entity_poly.pdbx_seq_one_letter_code
_entity_poly.pdbx_strand_id
1 'polypeptide(L)'
;MCEAMDFLNDICKDAVLLGCGVPLGPAFWNVDFCRIGADISLEWYNKKYMQLAVRERVSTRNSVVNTVFRKHLDKRVFLNDPDVFMIRSQKCFMDYTMKYILGNINSAYGSLLFTSDEVEEYDEQQDELFYQIIKGMPKASKEYVEDRCLIMEFSDKKIIIPLENNKKPVLTYL
;
A
#
# COMPACT_ATOMS: atom_id res chain seq x y z
N MET A 1 -7.22 -17.37 -18.47
CA MET A 1 -6.27 -16.87 -17.46
C MET A 1 -6.19 -17.77 -16.23
N CYS A 2 -7.29 -18.39 -15.75
CA CYS A 2 -7.19 -19.36 -14.64
C CYS A 2 -6.24 -20.53 -14.97
N GLU A 3 -6.41 -21.17 -16.14
CA GLU A 3 -5.52 -22.27 -16.59
C GLU A 3 -4.03 -21.87 -16.61
N ALA A 4 -3.73 -20.61 -16.92
CA ALA A 4 -2.35 -20.11 -16.93
C ALA A 4 -1.81 -19.95 -15.50
N MET A 5 -2.63 -19.48 -14.56
CA MET A 5 -2.26 -19.39 -13.15
C MET A 5 -2.08 -20.78 -12.53
N ASP A 6 -2.98 -21.72 -12.84
CA ASP A 6 -2.87 -23.12 -12.39
C ASP A 6 -1.58 -23.77 -12.91
N PHE A 7 -1.27 -23.56 -14.20
CA PHE A 7 -0.04 -24.05 -14.81
C PHE A 7 1.21 -23.46 -14.16
N LEU A 8 1.23 -22.14 -13.93
CA LEU A 8 2.37 -21.48 -13.26
C LEU A 8 2.58 -22.02 -11.84
N ASN A 9 1.50 -22.20 -11.09
CA ASN A 9 1.56 -22.77 -9.74
C ASN A 9 2.13 -24.20 -9.76
N ASP A 10 1.65 -25.06 -10.67
CA ASP A 10 2.10 -26.45 -10.81
C ASP A 10 3.59 -26.57 -11.17
N ILE A 11 4.09 -25.74 -12.10
CA ILE A 11 5.50 -25.81 -12.51
C ILE A 11 6.45 -25.18 -11.48
N CYS A 12 5.99 -24.20 -10.71
CA CYS A 12 6.79 -23.51 -9.71
C CYS A 12 6.94 -24.30 -8.40
N LYS A 13 6.03 -25.26 -8.14
CA LYS A 13 6.10 -26.20 -7.00
C LYS A 13 6.27 -25.48 -5.66
N ASP A 14 7.44 -25.62 -5.04
CA ASP A 14 7.74 -25.11 -3.69
C ASP A 14 8.22 -23.65 -3.70
N ALA A 15 8.23 -22.98 -4.86
CA ALA A 15 8.61 -21.58 -4.95
C ALA A 15 7.51 -20.67 -4.40
N VAL A 16 7.90 -19.63 -3.67
CA VAL A 16 6.98 -18.58 -3.23
C VAL A 16 6.62 -17.69 -4.41
N LEU A 17 5.33 -17.57 -4.70
CA LEU A 17 4.80 -16.80 -5.82
C LEU A 17 4.22 -15.46 -5.37
N LEU A 18 4.70 -14.39 -6.01
CA LEU A 18 4.14 -13.05 -5.90
C LEU A 18 3.44 -12.67 -7.23
N GLY A 19 2.12 -12.67 -7.24
CA GLY A 19 1.33 -12.17 -8.37
C GLY A 19 1.35 -10.64 -8.43
N CYS A 20 1.69 -10.06 -9.58
CA CYS A 20 1.69 -8.61 -9.79
C CYS A 20 1.15 -8.28 -11.18
N GLY A 21 0.21 -7.33 -11.28
CA GLY A 21 -0.46 -7.00 -12.55
C GLY A 21 -1.38 -8.11 -13.08
N VAL A 22 -1.76 -9.06 -12.23
CA VAL A 22 -2.64 -10.19 -12.57
C VAL A 22 -4.12 -9.85 -12.31
N PRO A 23 -5.07 -10.48 -13.03
CA PRO A 23 -6.46 -10.40 -12.62
C PRO A 23 -6.64 -11.15 -11.30
N LEU A 24 -7.20 -10.48 -10.29
CA LEU A 24 -7.24 -11.01 -8.92
C LEU A 24 -7.98 -12.34 -8.81
N GLY A 25 -9.17 -12.48 -9.42
CA GLY A 25 -9.97 -13.70 -9.34
C GLY A 25 -9.23 -14.96 -9.82
N PRO A 26 -8.67 -14.96 -11.04
CA PRO A 26 -7.78 -16.04 -11.52
C PRO A 26 -6.56 -16.33 -10.63
N ALA A 27 -6.07 -15.36 -9.88
CA ALA A 27 -4.92 -15.52 -9.00
C ALA A 27 -5.28 -16.10 -7.61
N PHE A 28 -6.55 -16.20 -7.26
CA PHE A 28 -6.97 -16.77 -5.98
C PHE A 28 -6.42 -18.19 -5.82
N TRP A 29 -5.78 -18.45 -4.68
CA TRP A 29 -5.19 -19.74 -4.28
C TRP A 29 -4.03 -20.25 -5.15
N ASN A 30 -3.62 -19.50 -6.18
CA ASN A 30 -2.53 -19.85 -7.09
C ASN A 30 -1.24 -19.08 -6.83
N VAL A 31 -1.27 -18.09 -5.92
CA VAL A 31 -0.08 -17.33 -5.51
C VAL A 31 -0.07 -17.19 -3.98
N ASP A 32 1.11 -17.16 -3.38
CA ASP A 32 1.27 -16.93 -1.95
C ASP A 32 0.96 -15.47 -1.60
N PHE A 33 1.49 -14.55 -2.40
CA PHE A 33 1.30 -13.12 -2.28
C PHE A 33 0.70 -12.54 -3.55
N CYS A 34 -0.12 -11.49 -3.44
CA CYS A 34 -0.61 -10.78 -4.62
C CYS A 34 -0.64 -9.27 -4.40
N ARG A 35 -0.07 -8.52 -5.34
CA ARG A 35 -0.22 -7.06 -5.38
C ARG A 35 -1.67 -6.71 -5.61
N ILE A 36 -2.25 -5.96 -4.69
CA ILE A 36 -3.68 -5.61 -4.70
C ILE A 36 -3.95 -4.17 -5.12
N GLY A 37 -2.96 -3.41 -5.60
CA GLY A 37 -3.13 -2.00 -5.93
C GLY A 37 -2.23 -1.53 -7.06
N ALA A 38 -2.35 -0.24 -7.39
CA ALA A 38 -1.42 0.43 -8.29
C ALA A 38 -0.03 0.56 -7.65
N ASP A 39 1.00 0.70 -8.48
CA ASP A 39 2.36 0.98 -8.01
C ASP A 39 2.41 2.34 -7.28
N ILE A 40 3.27 2.43 -6.25
CA ILE A 40 3.57 3.71 -5.60
C ILE A 40 4.37 4.63 -6.53
N SER A 41 4.31 5.94 -6.26
CA SER A 41 5.15 6.94 -6.93
C SER A 41 6.09 7.59 -5.92
N LEU A 42 7.09 8.31 -6.42
CA LEU A 42 7.93 9.20 -5.62
C LEU A 42 7.16 10.45 -5.14
N GLU A 43 5.93 10.65 -5.62
CA GLU A 43 4.99 11.69 -5.22
C GLU A 43 3.64 11.07 -4.80
N TRP A 44 2.92 11.68 -3.87
CA TRP A 44 1.65 11.12 -3.35
C TRP A 44 0.58 10.88 -4.44
N TYR A 45 0.34 11.87 -5.30
CA TYR A 45 -0.70 11.81 -6.35
C TYR A 45 -0.16 11.49 -7.76
N ASN A 46 1.17 11.43 -7.91
CA ASN A 46 1.89 11.48 -9.20
C ASN A 46 1.71 12.81 -9.96
N LYS A 47 2.50 13.00 -11.03
CA LYS A 47 2.54 14.21 -11.86
C LYS A 47 1.17 14.55 -12.44
N LYS A 48 0.87 15.85 -12.59
CA LYS A 48 -0.44 16.35 -13.05
C LYS A 48 -0.92 15.73 -14.36
N TYR A 49 -0.04 15.56 -15.36
CA TYR A 49 -0.43 14.99 -16.66
C TYR A 49 -0.83 13.51 -16.57
N MET A 50 -0.30 12.75 -15.60
CA MET A 50 -0.69 11.36 -15.38
C MET A 50 -2.14 11.25 -14.90
N GLN A 51 -2.73 12.33 -14.39
CA GLN A 51 -4.12 12.34 -13.92
C GLN A 51 -5.13 12.28 -15.07
N LEU A 52 -4.69 12.57 -16.29
CA LEU A 52 -5.45 12.37 -17.52
C LEU A 52 -5.30 10.95 -18.07
N ALA A 53 -4.43 10.13 -17.48
CA ALA A 53 -4.26 8.73 -17.86
C ALA A 53 -5.36 7.84 -17.21
N VAL A 54 -5.13 6.53 -17.24
CA VAL A 54 -6.04 5.54 -16.64
C VAL A 54 -6.16 5.73 -15.11
N ARG A 55 -7.29 5.27 -14.56
CA ARG A 55 -7.57 5.35 -13.12
C ARG A 55 -6.54 4.58 -12.28
N GLU A 56 -6.06 3.44 -12.79
CA GLU A 56 -5.07 2.53 -12.18
C GLU A 56 -3.61 2.95 -12.41
N ARG A 57 -3.36 4.22 -12.73
CA ARG A 57 -1.99 4.75 -12.89
C ARG A 57 -1.18 4.60 -11.59
N VAL A 58 0.14 4.59 -11.74
CA VAL A 58 1.11 4.74 -10.65
C VAL A 58 0.73 5.92 -9.76
N SER A 59 0.45 5.69 -8.48
CA SER A 59 0.08 6.70 -7.50
C SER A 59 0.08 6.09 -6.10
N THR A 60 0.87 6.65 -5.20
CA THR A 60 0.93 6.22 -3.79
C THR A 60 -0.43 6.31 -3.12
N ARG A 61 -1.17 7.39 -3.37
CA ARG A 61 -2.54 7.56 -2.87
C ARG A 61 -3.48 6.47 -3.38
N ASN A 62 -3.39 6.06 -4.65
CA ASN A 62 -4.18 4.94 -5.16
C ASN A 62 -3.77 3.63 -4.50
N SER A 63 -2.46 3.35 -4.40
CA SER A 63 -1.92 2.17 -3.73
C SER A 63 -2.49 2.02 -2.30
N VAL A 64 -2.34 3.06 -1.47
CA VAL A 64 -2.85 3.10 -0.09
C VAL A 64 -4.36 2.88 -0.04
N VAL A 65 -5.13 3.54 -0.91
CA VAL A 65 -6.59 3.40 -0.97
C VAL A 65 -6.99 1.98 -1.39
N ASN A 66 -6.33 1.40 -2.39
CA ASN A 66 -6.57 0.03 -2.84
C ASN A 66 -6.29 -0.97 -1.71
N THR A 67 -5.19 -0.77 -0.97
CA THR A 67 -4.83 -1.58 0.21
C THR A 67 -5.95 -1.60 1.24
N VAL A 68 -6.51 -0.44 1.61
CA VAL A 68 -7.60 -0.37 2.60
C VAL A 68 -8.87 -1.05 2.08
N PHE A 69 -9.25 -0.85 0.82
CA PHE A 69 -10.48 -1.41 0.27
C PHE A 69 -10.39 -2.91 -0.09
N ARG A 70 -9.19 -3.40 -0.42
CA ARG A 70 -8.95 -4.82 -0.79
C ARG A 70 -8.37 -5.66 0.35
N LYS A 71 -8.25 -5.10 1.56
CA LYS A 71 -7.82 -5.84 2.77
C LYS A 71 -8.60 -7.11 3.09
N HIS A 72 -9.84 -7.21 2.60
CA HIS A 72 -10.70 -8.36 2.87
C HIS A 72 -10.23 -9.64 2.15
N LEU A 73 -9.36 -9.51 1.14
CA LEU A 73 -8.74 -10.63 0.42
C LEU A 73 -7.59 -11.26 1.20
N ASP A 74 -6.92 -10.46 2.05
CA ASP A 74 -5.76 -10.87 2.83
C ASP A 74 -6.07 -12.10 3.70
N LYS A 75 -5.18 -13.10 3.63
CA LYS A 75 -5.29 -14.38 4.37
C LYS A 75 -6.54 -15.21 4.04
N ARG A 76 -7.25 -14.88 2.95
CA ARG A 76 -8.39 -15.67 2.45
C ARG A 76 -8.13 -16.32 1.11
N VAL A 77 -7.54 -15.56 0.19
CA VAL A 77 -7.28 -16.01 -1.18
C VAL A 77 -5.80 -15.94 -1.55
N PHE A 78 -5.03 -15.11 -0.84
CA PHE A 78 -3.58 -14.96 -0.85
C PHE A 78 -3.19 -14.02 0.31
N LEU A 79 -1.91 -13.76 0.48
CA LEU A 79 -1.38 -12.70 1.35
C LEU A 79 -1.29 -11.39 0.54
N ASN A 80 -1.83 -10.30 1.08
CA ASN A 80 -1.84 -9.03 0.35
C ASN A 80 -0.43 -8.42 0.27
N ASP A 81 0.00 -8.05 -0.94
CA ASP A 81 1.11 -7.14 -1.21
C ASP A 81 0.55 -5.71 -1.45
N PRO A 82 0.78 -4.77 -0.52
CA PRO A 82 0.38 -3.37 -0.66
C PRO A 82 1.41 -2.52 -1.42
N ASP A 83 2.36 -3.14 -2.12
CA ASP A 83 3.56 -2.55 -2.71
C ASP A 83 4.57 -2.07 -1.65
N VAL A 84 5.72 -1.57 -2.10
CA VAL A 84 6.78 -1.07 -1.25
C VAL A 84 6.33 0.19 -0.48
N PHE A 85 6.83 0.35 0.75
CA PHE A 85 6.86 1.66 1.38
C PHE A 85 8.17 2.38 1.04
N MET A 86 8.18 3.70 1.22
CA MET A 86 9.36 4.54 0.96
C MET A 86 9.46 5.66 1.99
N ILE A 87 10.59 5.75 2.68
CA ILE A 87 10.86 6.76 3.72
C ILE A 87 12.11 7.60 3.43
N ARG A 88 12.99 7.18 2.51
CA ARG A 88 14.18 7.94 2.10
C ARG A 88 13.84 9.38 1.70
N SER A 89 14.76 10.30 1.95
CA SER A 89 14.62 11.70 1.57
C SER A 89 15.16 11.96 0.15
N GLN A 90 16.12 11.15 -0.29
CA GLN A 90 16.71 11.30 -1.61
C GLN A 90 15.71 10.89 -2.71
N LYS A 91 15.43 11.82 -3.63
CA LYS A 91 14.54 11.61 -4.79
C LYS A 91 13.12 11.13 -4.42
N CYS A 92 12.65 11.42 -3.20
CA CYS A 92 11.28 11.18 -2.78
C CYS A 92 10.65 12.52 -2.38
N PHE A 93 9.51 12.85 -2.99
CA PHE A 93 8.81 14.13 -2.81
C PHE A 93 7.59 14.02 -1.89
N MET A 94 7.50 12.91 -1.16
CA MET A 94 6.52 12.73 -0.09
C MET A 94 7.03 13.34 1.21
N ASP A 95 6.17 14.09 1.90
CA ASP A 95 6.47 14.56 3.25
C ASP A 95 6.33 13.45 4.30
N TYR A 96 6.72 13.74 5.53
CA TYR A 96 6.64 12.78 6.64
C TYR A 96 5.25 12.16 6.78
N THR A 97 4.18 12.96 6.72
CA THR A 97 2.80 12.47 6.86
C THR A 97 2.45 11.45 5.79
N MET A 98 2.81 11.72 4.53
CA MET A 98 2.58 10.78 3.43
C MET A 98 3.35 9.47 3.60
N LYS A 99 4.62 9.56 4.00
CA LYS A 99 5.49 8.40 4.25
C LYS A 99 4.98 7.56 5.42
N TYR A 100 4.60 8.23 6.51
CA TYR A 100 3.98 7.62 7.68
C TYR A 100 2.73 6.84 7.29
N ILE A 101 1.81 7.47 6.55
CA ILE A 101 0.56 6.83 6.13
C ILE A 101 0.86 5.63 5.22
N LEU A 102 1.73 5.79 4.21
CA LEU A 102 2.11 4.71 3.30
C LEU A 102 2.62 3.49 4.07
N GLY A 103 3.66 3.67 4.89
CA GLY A 103 4.29 2.56 5.61
C GLY A 103 3.35 1.90 6.62
N ASN A 104 2.66 2.70 7.45
CA ASN A 104 1.80 2.14 8.51
C ASN A 104 0.53 1.50 7.94
N ILE A 105 -0.03 1.99 6.83
CA ILE A 105 -1.15 1.32 6.16
C ILE A 105 -0.70 0.01 5.50
N ASN A 106 0.45 0.01 4.83
CA ASN A 106 1.01 -1.23 4.25
C ASN A 106 1.21 -2.28 5.35
N SER A 107 1.76 -1.90 6.49
CA SER A 107 1.96 -2.79 7.63
C SER A 107 0.65 -3.26 8.29
N ALA A 108 -0.35 -2.38 8.45
CA ALA A 108 -1.60 -2.73 9.13
C ALA A 108 -2.56 -3.59 8.27
N TYR A 109 -2.50 -3.47 6.94
CA TYR A 109 -3.49 -4.03 6.02
C TYR A 109 -2.91 -4.98 4.96
N GLY A 110 -1.59 -5.04 4.83
CA GLY A 110 -0.88 -6.04 4.04
C GLY A 110 -0.36 -7.19 4.90
N SER A 111 0.04 -8.26 4.23
CA SER A 111 0.83 -9.35 4.84
C SER A 111 2.26 -9.37 4.32
N LEU A 112 2.55 -8.71 3.20
CA LEU A 112 3.89 -8.47 2.70
C LEU A 112 4.31 -7.03 2.97
N LEU A 113 5.54 -6.86 3.44
CA LEU A 113 6.12 -5.55 3.73
C LEU A 113 7.48 -5.46 3.05
N PHE A 114 7.58 -4.60 2.04
CA PHE A 114 8.82 -4.34 1.31
C PHE A 114 9.20 -2.86 1.35
N THR A 115 10.49 -2.59 1.22
CA THR A 115 11.05 -1.26 0.95
C THR A 115 11.99 -1.35 -0.24
N SER A 116 12.11 -0.26 -1.00
CA SER A 116 13.09 -0.12 -2.09
C SER A 116 14.09 1.00 -1.80
N ASP A 117 14.20 1.39 -0.53
CA ASP A 117 15.20 2.33 -0.06
C ASP A 117 16.53 1.63 0.25
N GLU A 118 17.61 2.40 0.20
CA GLU A 118 18.86 2.02 0.85
C GLU A 118 18.71 2.33 2.35
N VAL A 119 18.49 1.30 3.16
CA VAL A 119 18.19 1.44 4.59
C VAL A 119 19.41 1.94 5.38
N GLU A 120 20.62 1.63 4.90
CA GLU A 120 21.86 2.10 5.51
C GLU A 120 22.00 3.65 5.46
N GLU A 121 21.29 4.31 4.55
CA GLU A 121 21.31 5.78 4.42
C GLU A 121 20.28 6.49 5.32
N TYR A 122 19.55 5.77 6.17
CA TYR A 122 18.54 6.38 7.03
C TYR A 122 19.15 7.25 8.13
N ASP A 123 18.53 8.40 8.34
CA ASP A 123 18.73 9.21 9.53
C ASP A 123 17.90 8.67 10.72
N GLU A 124 18.12 9.23 11.91
CA GLU A 124 17.47 8.79 13.15
C GLU A 124 15.93 8.85 13.08
N GLN A 125 15.37 9.85 12.38
CA GLN A 125 13.91 9.99 12.24
C GLN A 125 13.34 8.94 11.27
N GLN A 126 14.09 8.62 10.23
CA GLN A 126 13.74 7.57 9.27
C GLN A 126 13.82 6.19 9.92
N ASP A 127 14.84 5.92 10.72
CA ASP A 127 14.95 4.70 11.50
C ASP A 127 13.79 4.54 12.48
N GLU A 128 13.44 5.58 13.23
CA GLU A 128 12.29 5.54 14.15
C GLU A 128 11.00 5.18 13.40
N LEU A 129 10.76 5.81 12.25
CA LEU A 129 9.60 5.50 11.42
C LEU A 129 9.65 4.07 10.85
N PHE A 130 10.81 3.61 10.41
CA PHE A 130 11.02 2.24 9.92
C PHE A 130 10.70 1.20 11.00
N TYR A 131 11.22 1.37 12.21
CA TYR A 131 10.93 0.51 13.34
C TYR A 131 9.44 0.52 13.71
N GLN A 132 8.80 1.69 13.65
CA GLN A 132 7.36 1.79 13.87
C GLN A 132 6.57 0.99 12.81
N ILE A 133 6.94 1.11 11.53
CA ILE A 133 6.29 0.38 10.43
C ILE A 133 6.43 -1.13 10.61
N ILE A 134 7.63 -1.62 10.95
CA ILE A 134 7.89 -3.05 11.16
C ILE A 134 7.16 -3.58 12.39
N LYS A 135 7.13 -2.82 13.49
CA LYS A 135 6.40 -3.20 14.71
C LYS A 135 4.90 -3.36 14.44
N GLY A 136 4.40 -2.60 13.46
CA GLY A 136 3.03 -2.66 12.99
C GLY A 136 2.09 -1.78 13.79
N MET A 137 1.16 -1.18 13.06
CA MET A 137 0.07 -0.39 13.62
C MET A 137 -1.19 -1.28 13.70
N PRO A 138 -2.02 -1.16 14.75
CA PRO A 138 -3.33 -1.82 14.76
C PRO A 138 -4.18 -1.34 13.59
N LYS A 139 -5.14 -2.16 13.16
CA LYS A 139 -6.17 -1.73 12.21
C LYS A 139 -7.03 -0.63 12.82
N ALA A 140 -7.54 0.26 11.99
CA ALA A 140 -8.45 1.32 12.43
C ALA A 140 -9.71 0.73 13.07
N SER A 141 -10.20 1.39 14.10
CA SER A 141 -11.45 1.05 14.78
C SER A 141 -12.68 1.32 13.91
N LYS A 142 -12.60 2.33 13.03
CA LYS A 142 -13.60 2.68 12.04
C LYS A 142 -12.93 3.13 10.76
N GLU A 143 -13.49 2.68 9.63
CA GLU A 143 -13.09 3.11 8.31
C GLU A 143 -14.34 3.38 7.49
N TYR A 144 -14.44 4.57 6.91
CA TYR A 144 -15.61 4.96 6.15
C TYR A 144 -15.26 6.04 5.13
N VAL A 145 -16.16 6.25 4.17
CA VAL A 145 -16.03 7.31 3.18
C VAL A 145 -17.07 8.38 3.47
N GLU A 146 -16.61 9.61 3.62
CA GLU A 146 -17.44 10.80 3.84
C GLU A 146 -16.84 11.95 3.05
N ASP A 147 -17.66 12.75 2.36
CA ASP A 147 -17.24 13.91 1.57
C ASP A 147 -16.04 13.65 0.65
N ARG A 148 -16.06 12.50 -0.04
CA ARG A 148 -14.99 12.05 -0.96
C ARG A 148 -13.64 11.97 -0.25
N CYS A 149 -13.62 11.60 1.03
CA CYS A 149 -12.42 11.31 1.80
C CYS A 149 -12.56 9.92 2.41
N LEU A 150 -11.49 9.12 2.36
CA LEU A 150 -11.36 7.92 3.17
C LEU A 150 -10.91 8.35 4.56
N ILE A 151 -11.71 8.04 5.57
CA ILE A 151 -11.46 8.39 6.96
C ILE A 151 -11.17 7.11 7.73
N MET A 152 -10.11 7.14 8.53
CA MET A 152 -9.68 6.02 9.36
C MET A 152 -9.44 6.53 10.79
N GLU A 153 -10.19 5.99 11.74
CA GLU A 153 -10.14 6.38 13.14
C GLU A 153 -9.47 5.30 13.99
N PHE A 154 -8.38 5.67 14.66
CA PHE A 154 -7.64 4.85 15.61
C PHE A 154 -7.90 5.37 17.03
N SER A 155 -7.41 4.66 18.05
CA SER A 155 -7.57 5.08 19.45
C SER A 155 -6.90 6.40 19.77
N ASP A 156 -5.80 6.73 19.09
CA ASP A 156 -4.90 7.86 19.38
C ASP A 156 -4.76 8.86 18.22
N LYS A 157 -5.36 8.55 17.06
CA LYS A 157 -5.19 9.36 15.85
C LYS A 157 -6.31 9.18 14.84
N LYS A 158 -6.40 10.12 13.92
CA LYS A 158 -7.30 10.11 12.76
C LYS A 158 -6.51 10.37 11.49
N ILE A 159 -6.69 9.51 10.49
CA ILE A 159 -6.13 9.65 9.15
C ILE A 159 -7.25 10.00 8.18
N ILE A 160 -7.05 11.03 7.36
CA ILE A 160 -7.98 11.46 6.31
C ILE A 160 -7.23 11.47 4.99
N ILE A 161 -7.68 10.65 4.04
CA ILE A 161 -7.11 10.56 2.70
C ILE A 161 -8.15 11.10 1.70
N PRO A 162 -7.95 12.31 1.15
CA PRO A 162 -8.79 12.82 0.08
C PRO A 162 -8.84 11.85 -1.09
N LEU A 163 -10.05 11.53 -1.55
CA LEU A 163 -10.27 10.63 -2.69
C LEU A 163 -10.34 11.37 -4.04
N GLU A 164 -10.42 12.69 -3.98
CA GLU A 164 -10.42 13.56 -5.14
C GLU A 164 -9.57 14.78 -4.87
N ASN A 165 -9.07 15.37 -5.96
CA ASN A 165 -8.19 16.54 -5.95
C ASN A 165 -6.80 16.22 -5.39
N ASN A 166 -5.76 16.93 -5.84
CA ASN A 166 -4.36 16.74 -5.40
C ASN A 166 -4.10 17.24 -3.97
N LYS A 167 -5.06 17.05 -3.07
CA LYS A 167 -4.96 17.43 -1.67
C LYS A 167 -4.12 16.41 -0.92
N LYS A 168 -3.27 16.91 -0.02
CA LYS A 168 -2.45 16.08 0.87
C LYS A 168 -3.35 15.32 1.86
N PRO A 169 -2.94 14.12 2.29
CA PRO A 169 -3.62 13.45 3.38
C PRO A 169 -3.35 14.20 4.70
N VAL A 170 -4.22 14.01 5.68
CA VAL A 170 -4.12 14.63 7.00
C VAL A 170 -3.99 13.54 8.05
N LEU A 171 -3.08 13.75 8.99
CA LEU A 171 -2.89 12.95 10.20
C LEU A 171 -3.07 13.88 11.40
N THR A 172 -4.02 13.55 12.27
CA THR A 172 -4.32 14.30 13.50
C THR A 172 -4.20 13.36 14.70
N TYR A 173 -3.44 13.74 15.72
CA TYR A 173 -3.37 13.03 16.99
C TYR A 173 -4.49 13.50 17.93
N LEU A 174 -5.06 12.58 18.71
CA LEU A 174 -6.18 12.82 19.64
C LEU A 174 -5.69 12.96 21.08
#